data_AF-A0A371IDD2-F1
#
_entry.id   AF-A0A371IDD2-F1
#
_cell.length_a   1.000
_cell.length_b   1.000
_cell.length_c   1.000
_cell.angle_alpha   90.00
_cell.angle_beta   90.00
_cell.angle_gamma   90.00
#
_symmetry.space_group_name_H-M   'P 1'
#
loop_
_entity.id
_entity.type
_entity.pdbx_description
1 polymer ?
#
loop_
_entity_poly.entity_id
_entity_poly.type
_entity_poly.pdbx_seq_one_letter_code
_entity_poly.pdbx_strand_id
1 'polypeptide(L)'
;MIVDKRVSLVITLGKYKDEILYDVVAMEETHILLGRPWQYNRKVTHDRVTIKFSFVYMGHKVTLKPLSAKEILEDQIKMKQKR
;
A
#
# COMPACT_ATOMS: atom_id res chain seq x y z
N MET A 1 -3.77 19.46 9.40
CA MET A 1 -4.26 18.06 9.34
C MET A 1 -4.38 17.58 10.77
N ILE A 2 -5.61 17.39 11.28
CA ILE A 2 -5.82 16.87 12.64
C ILE A 2 -5.99 15.36 12.50
N VAL A 3 -5.18 14.60 13.22
CA VAL A 3 -5.33 13.15 13.36
C VAL A 3 -5.94 12.92 14.74
N ASP A 4 -7.18 12.47 14.79
CA ASP A 4 -7.88 12.18 16.05
C ASP A 4 -7.91 10.67 16.37
N LYS A 5 -7.65 9.82 15.38
CA LYS A 5 -7.81 8.37 15.49
C LYS A 5 -6.64 7.59 14.91
N ARG A 6 -6.24 6.53 15.62
CA ARG A 6 -5.31 5.51 15.12
C ARG A 6 -6.02 4.18 14.96
N VAL A 7 -5.68 3.45 13.90
CA VAL A 7 -6.25 2.13 13.61
C VAL A 7 -5.12 1.17 13.27
N SER A 8 -5.14 -0.03 13.87
CA SER A 8 -4.29 -1.13 13.43
C SER A 8 -4.92 -1.77 12.20
N LEU A 9 -4.19 -1.80 11.09
CA LEU A 9 -4.64 -2.40 9.86
C LEU A 9 -3.73 -3.55 9.46
N VAL A 10 -4.33 -4.71 9.22
CA VAL A 10 -3.64 -5.85 8.63
C VAL A 10 -3.71 -5.74 7.11
N ILE A 11 -2.55 -5.56 6.48
CA ILE A 11 -2.41 -5.49 5.03
C ILE A 11 -1.84 -6.80 4.52
N THR A 12 -2.48 -7.36 3.50
CA THR A 12 -1.97 -8.53 2.76
C THR A 12 -1.69 -8.17 1.31
N LEU A 13 -0.44 -8.35 0.87
CA LEU A 13 -0.01 -8.13 -0.52
C LEU A 13 0.58 -9.43 -1.07
N GLY A 14 -0.26 -10.25 -1.69
CA GLY A 14 0.11 -11.62 -2.08
C GLY A 14 0.51 -12.44 -0.85
N LYS A 15 1.79 -12.84 -0.75
CA LYS A 15 2.34 -13.58 0.40
C LYS A 15 2.80 -12.69 1.56
N TYR A 16 2.87 -11.38 1.34
CA TYR A 16 3.19 -10.43 2.40
C TYR A 16 1.97 -10.23 3.29
N LYS A 17 2.16 -10.26 4.61
CA LYS A 17 1.14 -9.90 5.60
C LYS A 17 1.81 -9.02 6.65
N ASP A 18 1.22 -7.90 6.99
CA ASP A 18 1.76 -7.01 8.00
C ASP A 18 0.66 -6.29 8.74
N GLU A 19 0.88 -6.05 10.03
CA GLU A 19 -0.01 -5.26 10.87
C GLU A 19 0.68 -3.93 11.16
N ILE A 20 0.08 -2.83 10.68
CA ILE A 20 0.67 -1.50 10.75
C ILE A 20 -0.33 -0.57 11.42
N LEU A 21 0.16 0.24 12.36
CA LEU A 21 -0.61 1.29 13.00
C LEU A 21 -0.67 2.52 12.08
N TYR A 22 -1.88 2.91 11.67
CA TYR A 22 -2.12 4.07 10.83
C TYR A 22 -2.82 5.18 11.59
N ASP A 23 -2.39 6.41 11.31
CA ASP A 23 -3.13 7.63 11.62
C ASP A 23 -4.25 7.80 10.57
N VAL A 24 -5.50 7.93 11.02
CA VAL A 24 -6.66 8.10 10.14
C VAL A 24 -6.92 9.59 9.94
N VAL A 25 -7.12 9.97 8.68
CA VAL A 25 -7.51 11.33 8.27
C VAL A 25 -8.79 11.23 7.47
N ALA A 26 -9.78 12.06 7.79
CA ALA A 26 -11.00 12.15 7.01
C ALA A 26 -10.68 12.66 5.59
N MET A 27 -10.86 11.79 4.59
CA MET A 27 -10.69 12.09 3.17
C MET A 27 -11.86 11.47 2.40
N GLU A 28 -12.24 12.07 1.26
CA GLU A 28 -13.32 11.58 0.38
C GLU A 28 -13.05 10.21 -0.25
N GLU A 29 -11.85 9.65 -0.06
CA GLU A 29 -11.45 8.35 -0.58
C GLU A 29 -10.71 7.51 0.46
N THR A 30 -10.96 6.19 0.46
CA THR A 30 -10.29 5.22 1.33
C THR A 30 -9.03 4.67 0.67
N HIS A 31 -7.99 5.49 0.54
CA HIS A 31 -6.68 5.07 0.06
C HIS A 31 -5.67 4.90 1.20
N ILE A 32 -4.86 3.84 1.15
CA ILE A 32 -3.78 3.62 2.12
C ILE A 32 -2.47 4.11 1.51
N LEU A 33 -1.83 5.08 2.17
CA LEU A 33 -0.53 5.60 1.75
C LEU A 33 0.58 4.99 2.59
N LEU A 34 1.44 4.20 1.95
CA LEU A 34 2.66 3.67 2.56
C LEU A 34 3.78 4.72 2.52
N GLY A 35 3.79 5.57 3.54
CA GLY A 35 4.72 6.69 3.64
C GLY A 35 6.19 6.28 3.84
N ARG A 36 7.07 7.29 3.83
CA ARG A 36 8.52 7.13 4.03
C ARG A 36 8.91 6.34 5.29
N PRO A 37 8.27 6.48 6.46
CA PRO A 37 8.60 5.68 7.64
C PRO A 37 8.44 4.17 7.41
N TRP A 38 7.35 3.76 6.75
CA TRP A 38 7.14 2.35 6.39
C TRP A 38 8.22 1.86 5.43
N GLN A 39 8.55 2.67 4.41
CA GLN A 39 9.60 2.34 3.43
C GLN A 39 10.96 2.18 4.09
N TYR A 40 11.30 3.06 5.06
CA TYR A 40 12.55 3.00 5.81
C TYR A 40 12.62 1.75 6.69
N ASN A 41 11.56 1.49 7.49
CA ASN A 41 11.50 0.34 8.39
C ASN A 41 11.64 -0.99 7.64
N ARG A 42 11.08 -1.08 6.43
CA ARG A 42 11.14 -2.27 5.57
C ARG A 42 12.37 -2.32 4.67
N LYS A 43 13.28 -1.33 4.75
CA LYS A 43 14.47 -1.21 3.88
C LYS A 43 14.09 -1.34 2.40
N VAL A 44 13.04 -0.65 2.00
CA VAL A 44 12.51 -0.71 0.64
C VAL A 44 13.50 -0.07 -0.34
N THR A 45 13.81 -0.79 -1.41
CA THR A 45 14.53 -0.28 -2.57
C THR A 45 13.53 0.21 -3.61
N HIS A 46 13.60 1.49 -3.96
CA HIS A 46 12.79 2.07 -5.03
C HIS A 46 13.60 2.17 -6.33
N ASP A 47 13.23 1.36 -7.32
CA ASP A 47 13.69 1.52 -8.70
C ASP A 47 12.81 2.57 -9.38
N ARG A 48 13.38 3.77 -9.56
CA ARG A 48 12.68 4.92 -10.15
C ARG A 48 12.41 4.77 -11.64
N VAL A 49 13.17 3.94 -12.35
CA VAL A 49 13.02 3.75 -13.81
C VAL A 49 11.79 2.90 -14.08
N THR A 50 11.65 1.79 -13.34
CA THR A 50 10.50 0.89 -13.49
C THR A 50 9.36 1.18 -12.50
N ILE A 51 9.55 2.17 -11.61
CA ILE A 51 8.64 2.56 -10.52
C ILE A 51 8.32 1.37 -9.60
N LYS A 52 9.28 0.45 -9.44
CA LYS A 52 9.12 -0.75 -8.62
C LYS A 52 9.67 -0.53 -7.22
N PHE A 53 8.97 -1.05 -6.22
CA PHE A 53 9.42 -1.06 -4.84
C PHE A 53 9.71 -2.50 -4.42
N SER A 54 10.92 -2.77 -3.95
CA SER A 54 11.34 -4.11 -3.54
C SER A 54 11.80 -4.13 -2.09
N PHE A 55 11.46 -5.18 -1.35
CA PHE A 55 11.94 -5.39 0.01
C PHE A 55 11.99 -6.88 0.35
N VAL A 56 12.65 -7.24 1.44
CA VAL A 56 12.71 -8.63 1.94
C VAL A 56 11.74 -8.78 3.10
N TYR A 57 10.88 -9.80 3.02
CA TYR A 57 9.96 -10.17 4.07
C TYR A 57 10.04 -11.67 4.32
N MET A 58 10.36 -12.07 5.55
CA MET A 58 10.53 -13.49 5.93
C MET A 58 11.50 -14.25 5.00
N GLY A 59 12.60 -13.61 4.59
CA GLY A 59 13.58 -14.18 3.67
C GLY A 59 13.18 -14.18 2.19
N HIS A 60 11.94 -13.78 1.86
CA HIS A 60 11.46 -13.69 0.49
C HIS A 60 11.49 -12.26 -0.04
N LYS A 61 11.95 -12.08 -1.28
CA LYS A 61 11.88 -10.79 -1.97
C LYS A 61 10.43 -10.52 -2.41
N VAL A 62 9.86 -9.44 -1.91
CA VAL A 62 8.57 -8.89 -2.34
C VAL A 62 8.83 -7.72 -3.27
N THR A 63 8.13 -7.67 -4.40
CA THR A 63 8.22 -6.57 -5.38
C THR A 63 6.84 -6.03 -5.67
N LEU A 64 6.61 -4.76 -5.35
CA LEU A 64 5.44 -3.99 -5.74
C LEU A 64 5.72 -3.35 -7.09
N LYS A 65 4.81 -3.55 -8.05
CA LYS A 65 4.85 -2.94 -9.36
C LYS A 65 3.68 -1.96 -9.50
N PRO A 66 3.83 -0.88 -10.29
CA PRO A 66 2.69 -0.06 -10.64
C PRO A 66 1.66 -0.90 -11.39
N LEU A 67 0.38 -0.64 -11.12
CA LEU A 67 -0.71 -1.18 -11.92
C LEU A 67 -0.72 -0.48 -13.28
N SER A 68 -1.03 -1.22 -14.33
CA SER A 68 -1.31 -0.63 -15.64
C SER A 68 -2.64 0.14 -15.62
N ALA A 69 -2.81 1.09 -16.54
CA ALA A 69 -4.05 1.87 -16.65
C ALA A 69 -5.29 0.97 -16.83
N LYS A 70 -5.13 -0.17 -17.53
CA LYS A 70 -6.20 -1.15 -17.71
C LYS A 70 -6.56 -1.83 -16.39
N GLU A 71 -5.58 -2.29 -15.63
CA GLU A 71 -5.80 -2.91 -14.30
C GLU A 71 -6.46 -1.91 -13.34
N ILE A 72 -6.05 -0.64 -13.36
CA ILE A 72 -6.66 0.42 -12.53
C ILE A 72 -8.13 0.61 -12.92
N LEU A 73 -8.44 0.67 -14.21
CA LEU A 73 -9.81 0.83 -14.69
C LEU A 73 -10.71 -0.35 -14.29
N GLU A 74 -10.22 -1.58 -14.48
CA GLU A 74 -10.93 -2.79 -14.09
C GLU A 74 -11.21 -2.82 -12.58
N ASP A 75 -10.24 -2.43 -11.76
CA ASP A 75 -10.40 -2.41 -10.30
C ASP A 75 -11.40 -1.34 -9.86
N GLN A 76 -11.39 -0.14 -10.47
CA GLN A 76 -12.39 0.91 -10.21
C GLN A 76 -13.81 0.47 -10.57
N ILE A 77 -13.99 -0.21 -11.71
CA ILE A 77 -15.31 -0.74 -12.11
C ILE A 77 -15.79 -1.76 -11.07
N LYS A 78 -14.91 -2.66 -10.63
CA LYS A 78 -15.22 -3.68 -9.61
C LYS A 78 -15.56 -3.06 -8.26
N MET A 79 -14.87 -2.00 -7.84
CA MET A 79 -15.19 -1.27 -6.61
C MET A 79 -16.56 -0.61 -6.68
N LYS A 80 -16.93 -0.03 -7.83
CA LYS A 80 -18.26 0.58 -8.04
C LYS A 80 -19.40 -0.45 -8.03
N GLN A 81 -19.17 -1.67 -8.53
CA GLN A 81 -20.17 -2.74 -8.52
C GLN A 81 -20.38 -3.38 -7.15
N LYS A 82 -19.40 -3.30 -6.25
CA LYS A 82 -19.48 -3.84 -4.89
C LYS A 82 -20.06 -2.85 -3.87
N ARG A 83 -20.38 -1.63 -4.29
CA ARG A 83 -20.86 -0.56 -3.42
C ARG A 83 -22.38 -0.52 -3.35
#